data_AF-A0A2V8HVV8-F1
#
_entry.id   AF-A0A2V8HVV8-F1
#
_cell.length_a   1.000
_cell.length_b   1.000
_cell.length_c   1.000
_cell.angle_alpha   90.00
_cell.angle_beta   90.00
_cell.angle_gamma   90.00
#
_symmetry.space_group_name_H-M   'P 1'
#
loop_
_entity.id
_entity.type
_entity.pdbx_description
1 polymer ?
#
loop_
_entity_poly.entity_id
_entity_poly.type
_entity_poly.pdbx_seq_one_letter_code
_entity_poly.pdbx_strand_id
1 'polypeptide(L)'
;MPKGDFLGEFELFVLLALVHLGEDAYGVTIRQEIERRTDRAVAIGAVYATLARLQDKGLVRHAISEPQPIQVGRARKCSTRA
;
A
#
# COMPACT_ATOMS: atom_id res chain seq x y z
N MET A 1 -6.34 31.05 3.71
CA MET A 1 -6.10 29.59 3.77
C MET A 1 -4.62 29.36 3.44
N PRO A 2 -3.86 28.65 4.29
CA PRO A 2 -2.45 28.36 4.00
C PRO A 2 -2.35 27.49 2.74
N LYS A 3 -1.32 27.73 1.94
CA LYS A 3 -1.17 27.23 0.55
C LYS A 3 -0.68 25.77 0.47
N GLY A 4 -0.94 24.93 1.48
CA GLY A 4 -0.25 23.65 1.67
C GLY A 4 -1.12 22.39 1.91
N ASP A 5 -2.44 22.50 2.04
CA ASP A 5 -3.28 21.38 2.52
C ASP A 5 -3.90 20.51 1.40
N PHE A 6 -3.54 20.73 0.14
CA PHE A 6 -4.06 19.92 -0.95
C PHE A 6 -3.27 18.61 -1.08
N LEU A 7 -3.99 17.50 -1.10
CA LEU A 7 -3.42 16.18 -1.39
C LEU A 7 -2.97 16.12 -2.85
N GLY A 8 -1.74 15.63 -3.05
CA GLY A 8 -1.29 15.29 -4.41
C GLY A 8 -2.08 14.11 -4.97
N GLU A 9 -2.14 13.99 -6.30
CA GLU A 9 -2.82 12.86 -6.98
C GLU A 9 -2.30 11.51 -6.45
N PHE A 10 -0.98 11.37 -6.33
CA PHE A 10 -0.39 10.12 -5.85
C PHE A 10 -0.69 9.85 -4.37
N GLU A 11 -0.78 10.89 -3.55
CA GLU A 11 -1.21 10.76 -2.15
C GLU A 11 -2.65 10.25 -2.06
N LEU A 12 -3.52 10.73 -2.95
CA LEU A 12 -4.90 10.24 -3.06
C LEU A 12 -4.95 8.77 -3.47
N PHE A 13 -4.15 8.33 -4.45
CA PHE A 13 -4.09 6.92 -4.83
C PHE A 13 -3.66 6.02 -3.69
N VAL A 14 -2.66 6.44 -2.90
CA VAL A 14 -2.20 5.70 -1.72
C VAL A 14 -3.31 5.62 -0.67
N LEU A 15 -4.00 6.71 -0.37
CA LEU A 15 -5.12 6.72 0.58
C LEU A 15 -6.28 5.83 0.12
N LEU A 16 -6.64 5.87 -1.16
CA LEU A 16 -7.68 5.03 -1.73
C LEU A 16 -7.30 3.54 -1.67
N ALA A 17 -6.03 3.21 -1.95
CA ALA A 17 -5.53 1.86 -1.83
C ALA A 17 -5.56 1.36 -0.38
N LEU A 18 -5.17 2.19 0.59
CA LEU A 18 -5.28 1.88 2.03
C LEU A 18 -6.72 1.55 2.42
N VAL A 19 -7.68 2.40 2.03
CA VAL A 19 -9.11 2.17 2.33
C VAL A 19 -9.64 0.91 1.65
N HIS A 20 -9.18 0.62 0.43
CA HIS A 20 -9.64 -0.55 -0.32
C HIS A 20 -9.10 -1.87 0.22
N LEU A 21 -7.82 -1.88 0.65
CA LEU A 21 -7.13 -3.08 1.13
C LEU A 21 -7.36 -3.34 2.63
N GLY A 22 -7.64 -2.29 3.42
CA GLY A 22 -7.85 -2.43 4.86
C GLY A 22 -6.62 -3.00 5.57
N GLU A 23 -6.80 -4.10 6.30
CA GLU A 23 -5.72 -4.76 7.06
C GLU A 23 -4.62 -5.36 6.16
N ASP A 24 -4.92 -5.64 4.89
CA ASP A 24 -3.96 -6.19 3.93
C ASP A 24 -3.10 -5.10 3.25
N ALA A 25 -3.15 -3.87 3.74
CA ALA A 25 -2.49 -2.72 3.13
C ALA A 25 -0.99 -2.64 3.50
N TYR A 26 -0.19 -3.44 2.81
CA TYR A 26 1.27 -3.43 2.87
C TYR A 26 1.85 -2.70 1.64
N GLY A 27 3.08 -2.18 1.72
CA GLY A 27 3.65 -1.39 0.62
C GLY A 27 3.58 -2.08 -0.75
N VAL A 28 3.77 -3.40 -0.80
CA VAL A 28 3.69 -4.19 -2.05
C VAL A 28 2.25 -4.33 -2.55
N THR A 29 1.28 -4.61 -1.67
CA THR A 29 -0.14 -4.74 -2.05
C THR A 29 -0.72 -3.39 -2.46
N ILE A 30 -0.35 -2.31 -1.77
CA ILE A 30 -0.69 -0.94 -2.14
C ILE A 30 -0.16 -0.61 -3.53
N ARG A 31 1.11 -0.91 -3.81
CA ARG A 31 1.71 -0.69 -5.15
C ARG A 31 0.93 -1.44 -6.22
N GLN A 32 0.68 -2.73 -6.01
CA GLN A 32 -0.06 -3.57 -6.95
C GLN A 32 -1.47 -3.05 -7.19
N GLU A 33 -2.16 -2.58 -6.16
CA GLU A 33 -3.50 -2.06 -6.29
C GLU A 33 -3.55 -0.74 -7.07
N ILE A 34 -2.56 0.14 -6.85
CA ILE A 34 -2.42 1.37 -7.65
C ILE A 34 -2.12 1.03 -9.11
N GLU A 35 -1.17 0.14 -9.36
CA GLU A 35 -0.82 -0.33 -10.72
C GLU A 35 -2.05 -0.91 -11.42
N ARG A 36 -2.81 -1.77 -10.73
CA ARG A 36 -4.02 -2.43 -11.27
C ARG A 36 -5.14 -1.45 -11.60
N ARG A 37 -5.33 -0.39 -10.80
CA ARG A 37 -6.43 0.56 -11.01
C ARG A 37 -6.09 1.73 -11.94
N THR A 38 -4.82 2.10 -12.02
CA THR A 38 -4.38 3.29 -12.77
C THR A 38 -3.64 2.95 -14.05
N ASP A 39 -3.24 1.67 -14.23
CA ASP A 39 -2.39 1.20 -15.33
C ASP A 39 -1.02 1.93 -15.40
N ARG A 40 -0.58 2.47 -14.26
CA ARG A 40 0.70 3.19 -14.13
C ARG A 40 1.65 2.38 -13.29
N ALA A 41 2.85 2.13 -13.81
CA ALA A 41 3.94 1.54 -13.04
C ALA A 41 4.37 2.47 -11.90
N VAL A 42 4.51 1.92 -10.69
CA VAL A 42 4.84 2.71 -9.50
C VAL A 42 6.04 2.10 -8.80
N ALA A 43 7.05 2.92 -8.50
CA ALA A 43 8.18 2.46 -7.70
C ALA A 43 7.72 2.20 -6.26
N ILE A 44 8.10 1.04 -5.71
CA ILE A 44 7.79 0.68 -4.31
C ILE A 44 8.31 1.71 -3.31
N GLY A 45 9.47 2.31 -3.58
CA GLY A 45 10.03 3.38 -2.75
C GLY A 45 9.17 4.65 -2.74
N ALA A 46 8.48 4.96 -3.84
CA ALA A 46 7.57 6.09 -3.90
C ALA A 46 6.34 5.88 -3.01
N VAL A 47 5.83 4.65 -2.91
CA VAL A 47 4.75 4.28 -1.99
C VAL A 47 5.18 4.54 -0.55
N TYR A 48 6.33 4.00 -0.12
CA TYR A 48 6.82 4.20 1.25
C TYR A 48 7.12 5.66 1.57
N ALA A 49 7.76 6.41 0.66
CA ALA A 49 8.00 7.84 0.84
C ALA A 49 6.69 8.63 0.99
N THR A 50 5.64 8.20 0.31
CA THR A 50 4.32 8.86 0.36
C THR A 50 3.58 8.51 1.65
N LEU A 51 3.64 7.26 2.10
CA LEU A 51 3.11 6.85 3.41
C LEU A 51 3.77 7.64 4.54
N ALA A 52 5.09 7.83 4.49
CA ALA A 52 5.81 8.66 5.47
C ALA A 52 5.28 10.11 5.48
N ARG A 53 5.16 10.75 4.31
CA ARG A 53 4.59 12.12 4.22
C ARG A 53 3.14 12.19 4.71
N LEU A 54 2.32 11.17 4.42
CA LEU A 54 0.93 11.11 4.89
C LEU A 54 0.85 10.92 6.41
N GLN A 55 1.80 10.19 7.00
CA GLN A 55 1.94 10.05 8.44
C GLN A 55 2.38 11.36 9.08
N ASP A 56 3.33 12.08 8.49
CA ASP A 56 3.76 13.41 8.96
C ASP A 56 2.60 14.42 8.91
N LYS A 57 1.70 14.27 7.93
CA LYS A 57 0.43 15.03 7.85
C LYS A 57 -0.65 14.56 8.83
N GLY A 58 -0.43 13.45 9.55
CA GLY A 58 -1.40 12.87 10.48
C GLY A 58 -2.59 12.19 9.81
N LEU A 59 -2.54 11.96 8.50
CA LEU A 59 -3.64 11.38 7.72
C LEU A 59 -3.67 9.85 7.77
N VAL A 60 -2.53 9.24 8.09
CA VAL A 60 -2.37 7.81 8.19
C VAL A 60 -1.68 7.50 9.51
N ARG A 61 -2.21 6.52 10.25
CA ARG A 61 -1.49 5.86 11.34
C ARG A 61 -1.14 4.48 10.82
N HIS A 62 0.13 4.18 10.57
CA HIS A 62 0.52 2.79 10.36
C HIS A 62 1.61 2.37 11.33
N ALA A 63 1.31 1.29 12.05
CA ALA A 63 2.32 0.39 12.57
C ALA A 63 3.15 -0.06 11.35
N ILE A 64 4.37 0.43 11.24
CA ILE A 64 5.37 -0.12 10.34
C ILE A 64 5.68 -1.51 10.91
N SER A 65 4.80 -2.47 10.66
CA SER A 65 5.07 -3.86 10.95
C SER A 65 6.23 -4.21 10.02
N GLU A 66 7.38 -4.44 10.64
CA GLU A 66 8.61 -4.91 10.02
C GLU A 66 8.31 -5.91 8.90
N PRO A 67 9.10 -5.90 7.80
CA PRO A 67 8.85 -6.78 6.67
C PRO A 67 8.74 -8.21 7.15
N GLN A 68 7.52 -8.76 7.16
CA GLN A 68 7.36 -10.18 7.42
C GLN A 68 8.10 -10.90 6.30
N PRO A 69 9.02 -11.82 6.61
CA PRO A 69 9.74 -12.57 5.60
C PRO A 69 8.69 -13.31 4.77
N ILE A 70 8.49 -12.85 3.53
CA ILE A 70 7.65 -13.52 2.55
C ILE A 70 8.25 -14.91 2.37
N GLN A 71 7.61 -15.90 2.96
CA GLN A 71 7.95 -17.29 2.76
C GLN A 71 7.50 -17.65 1.34
N VAL A 72 8.38 -17.44 0.35
CA VAL A 72 8.24 -17.96 -1.01
C VAL A 72 8.44 -19.49 -0.94
N GLY A 73 7.47 -20.18 -0.35
CA GLY A 73 7.39 -21.62 -0.26
C GLY A 73 6.61 -22.17 -1.45
N ARG A 74 7.31 -22.42 -2.55
CA ARG A 74 6.80 -23.19 -3.68
C ARG A 74 6.49 -24.62 -3.24
N ALA A 75 5.20 -24.99 -3.12
CA ALA A 75 4.65 -26.26 -3.61
C ALA A 75 3.13 -26.33 -3.38
N ARG A 76 2.39 -26.29 -4.50
CA ARG A 76 0.97 -26.64 -4.62
C ARG A 76 0.79 -28.14 -4.36
N LYS A 77 -0.12 -28.55 -3.46
CA LYS A 77 -0.80 -29.86 -3.52
C LYS A 77 -2.26 -29.71 -3.05
N CYS A 78 -3.15 -29.96 -4.00
CA CYS A 78 -4.60 -30.06 -3.82
C CYS A 78 -4.99 -31.36 -3.10
N SER A 79 -6.17 -31.32 -2.48
CA SER A 79 -7.28 -32.28 -2.67
C SER A 79 -7.75 -33.07 -1.44
N THR A 80 -9.05 -32.83 -1.21
CA THR A 80 -10.12 -33.79 -0.88
C THR A 80 -10.29 -34.31 0.55
N ARG A 81 -11.34 -33.75 1.15
CA ARG A 81 -12.32 -34.26 2.12
C ARG A 81 -12.34 -35.78 2.38
N ALA A 82 -12.43 -36.14 3.66
CA ALA A 82 -13.29 -37.21 4.16
C ALA A 82 -14.04 -36.65 5.37
#